data_AF-A0A2K3LL90-F1
#
_entry.id   AF-A0A2K3LL90-F1
#
_cell.length_a   1.000
_cell.length_b   1.000
_cell.length_c   1.000
_cell.angle_alpha   90.00
_cell.angle_beta   90.00
_cell.angle_gamma   90.00
#
_symmetry.space_group_name_H-M   'P 1'
#
loop_
_entity.id
_entity.type
_entity.pdbx_description
1 polymer ?
#
loop_
_entity_poly.entity_id
_entity_poly.type
_entity_poly.pdbx_seq_one_letter_code
_entity_poly.pdbx_strand_id
1 'polypeptide(L)' 'MDPKLEGKYPPNLASQIAQLALKCIQTEHKIRPSMKEVVETLESIEAANDKPADNRKRTTNSREVQLHSQPDGG' A
#
# COMPACT_ATOMS: atom_id res chain seq x y z
N MET A 1 -6.36 -2.20 -8.20
CA MET A 1 -7.26 -2.00 -7.05
C MET A 1 -8.66 -1.79 -7.59
N ASP A 2 -9.69 -2.27 -6.90
CA ASP A 2 -11.09 -2.22 -7.38
C ASP A 2 -11.55 -0.76 -7.57
N PRO A 3 -11.98 -0.35 -8.78
CA PRO A 3 -12.49 0.99 -9.04
C PRO A 3 -13.66 1.41 -8.14
N LYS A 4 -14.47 0.45 -7.67
CA LYS A 4 -15.61 0.70 -6.78
C LYS A 4 -15.21 1.19 -5.39
N LEU A 5 -13.94 1.00 -5.00
CA LEU A 5 -13.43 1.50 -3.73
C LEU A 5 -13.11 3.01 -3.77
N GLU A 6 -13.08 3.62 -4.96
CA GLU A 6 -12.93 5.08 -5.16
C GLU A 6 -11.71 5.69 -4.45
N GLY A 7 -10.66 4.90 -4.19
CA GLY A 7 -9.49 5.34 -3.43
C GLY A 7 -9.75 5.60 -1.94
N LYS A 8 -10.93 5.23 -1.41
CA LYS A 8 -11.33 5.39 0.00
C LYS A 8 -10.73 4.30 0.89
N TYR A 9 -9.42 4.12 0.80
CA TYR A 9 -8.68 3.18 1.65
C TYR A 9 -7.22 3.63 1.79
N PRO A 10 -6.59 3.37 2.94
CA PRO A 10 -5.17 3.63 3.10
C PRO A 10 -4.34 2.64 2.24
N PRO A 11 -3.48 3.12 1.33
CA PRO A 11 -2.77 2.25 0.38
C PRO A 11 -1.83 1.25 1.06
N ASN A 12 -1.23 1.63 2.21
CA ASN A 12 -0.35 0.75 2.97
C ASN A 12 -1.10 -0.43 3.59
N LEU A 13 -2.32 -0.23 4.09
CA LEU A 13 -3.13 -1.33 4.65
C LEU A 13 -3.68 -2.20 3.53
N ALA A 14 -4.12 -1.60 2.43
CA ALA A 14 -4.60 -2.34 1.28
C ALA A 14 -3.50 -3.23 0.66
N SER A 15 -2.25 -2.78 0.67
CA SER A 15 -1.10 -3.62 0.29
C SER A 15 -0.90 -4.81 1.24
N GLN A 16 -1.10 -4.63 2.55
CA GLN A 16 -0.99 -5.73 3.52
C GLN A 16 -2.10 -6.77 3.31
N ILE A 17 -3.34 -6.32 3.10
CA ILE A 17 -4.47 -7.21 2.77
C ILE A 17 -4.18 -7.98 1.48
N ALA A 18 -3.66 -7.32 0.44
CA ALA A 18 -3.33 -7.97 -0.82
C ALA A 18 -2.22 -9.04 -0.64
N GLN A 19 -1.21 -8.77 0.18
CA GLN A 19 -0.17 -9.76 0.50
C GLN A 19 -0.73 -10.96 1.27
N LEU A 20 -1.62 -10.72 2.23
CA LEU A 20 -2.30 -11.79 2.96
C LEU A 20 -3.13 -12.66 1.98
N ALA A 21 -3.93 -12.03 1.13
CA ALA A 21 -4.74 -12.74 0.13
C ALA A 21 -3.88 -13.58 -0.81
N LEU A 22 -2.74 -13.04 -1.26
CA LEU A 22 -1.78 -13.77 -2.10
C LEU A 22 -1.25 -15.03 -1.40
N LYS A 23 -0.94 -14.95 -0.10
CA LYS A 23 -0.53 -16.12 0.69
C LYS A 23 -1.66 -17.15 0.81
N CYS A 24 -2.90 -16.71 1.03
CA CYS A 24 -4.05 -17.60 1.16
C CYS A 24 -4.32 -18.43 -0.11
N ILE A 25 -4.13 -17.84 -1.29
CA ILE A 25 -4.38 -18.51 -2.57
C ILE A 25 -3.15 -19.21 -3.14
N GLN A 26 -2.05 -19.33 -2.39
CA GLN A 26 -0.83 -19.90 -2.93
C GLN A 26 -0.99 -21.34 -3.42
N THR A 27 -0.35 -21.71 -4.52
CA THR A 27 -0.44 -23.07 -5.06
C THR A 27 0.08 -24.11 -4.05
N GLU A 28 1.22 -23.82 -3.42
CA GLU A 28 1.81 -24.65 -2.38
C GLU A 28 1.03 -24.49 -1.06
N HIS A 29 0.40 -25.57 -0.60
CA HIS A 29 -0.47 -25.54 0.56
C HIS A 29 0.27 -25.24 1.87
N LYS A 30 1.57 -25.57 1.95
CA LYS A 30 2.40 -25.34 3.15
C LYS A 30 2.72 -23.87 3.41
N ILE A 31 2.58 -23.02 2.39
CA ILE A 31 2.81 -21.57 2.49
C ILE A 31 1.54 -20.85 2.93
N ARG A 32 0.38 -21.49 2.75
CA ARG A 32 -0.90 -20.90 3.12
C ARG A 32 -0.97 -20.75 4.65
N PRO A 33 -1.37 -19.57 5.15
CA PRO A 33 -1.56 -19.37 6.59
C PRO A 33 -2.73 -20.22 7.10
N SER A 34 -2.68 -20.56 8.39
CA SER A 34 -3.86 -21.08 9.08
C SER A 34 -4.95 -20.01 9.18
N MET A 35 -6.22 -20.41 9.31
CA MET A 35 -7.31 -19.44 9.49
C MET A 35 -7.13 -18.61 10.75
N LYS A 36 -6.45 -19.13 11.78
CA LYS A 36 -6.08 -18.36 12.98
C LYS A 36 -5.16 -17.18 12.62
N GLU A 37 -4.07 -17.45 11.91
CA GLU A 37 -3.12 -16.42 11.48
C GLU A 37 -3.78 -15.40 10.54
N VAL A 38 -4.71 -15.84 9.68
CA VAL A 38 -5.49 -14.94 8.81
C VAL A 38 -6.30 -13.95 9.64
N VAL A 39 -7.04 -14.43 10.65
CA VAL A 39 -7.85 -13.57 11.52
C VAL A 39 -6.96 -12.62 12.33
N GLU A 40 -5.91 -13.12 12.97
CA GLU A 40 -4.97 -12.29 13.74
C GLU A 40 -4.35 -11.17 12.89
N THR A 41 -4.02 -11.46 11.62
CA THR A 41 -3.49 -10.47 10.68
C THR A 41 -4.53 -9.43 10.31
N LEU A 42 -5.79 -9.84 10.05
CA LEU A 42 -6.87 -8.92 9.69
C LEU A 42 -7.23 -7.99 10.86
N GLU A 43 -7.33 -8.51 12.07
CA GLU A 43 -7.57 -7.72 13.29
C GLU A 43 -6.46 -6.69 13.53
N SER A 44 -5.19 -7.07 13.27
CA SER A 44 -4.06 -6.16 13.36
C SER A 44 -4.14 -5.01 12.35
N ILE A 45 -4.60 -5.29 11.12
CA ILE A 45 -4.81 -4.28 10.07
C ILE A 45 -5.96 -3.35 10.44
N GLU A 46 -7.06 -3.88 10.97
CA GLU A 46 -8.20 -3.10 11.44
C GLU A 46 -7.80 -2.16 12.59
N ALA A 47 -7.08 -2.67 13.59
CA ALA A 47 -6.57 -1.86 14.70
C ALA A 47 -5.60 -0.76 14.25
N ALA A 48 -4.88 -0.96 13.14
CA ALA A 48 -4.03 0.06 12.53
C ALA A 48 -4.82 1.11 11.73
N ASN A 49 -6.01 0.76 11.25
CA ASN A 49 -6.92 1.68 10.56
C ASN A 49 -7.66 2.62 11.52
N ASP A 50 -7.97 2.14 12.73
CA ASP A 50 -8.68 2.90 13.76
C ASP A 50 -7.83 4.00 14.41
N LYS A 51 -6.50 3.91 14.27
CA LYS A 51 -5.58 4.96 14.72
C LYS A 51 -5.49 6.03 13.63
N PRO A 52 -5.77 7.31 13.93
CA PRO A 52 -5.49 8.37 12.97
C PRO A 52 -3.99 8.37 12.72
N ALA A 53 -3.58 7.95 11.52
CA ALA A 53 -2.21 8.07 11.09
C ALA A 53 -1.88 9.56 11.09
N ASP A 54 -1.11 10.01 12.09
CA ASP A 54 -0.49 11.33 12.09
C ASP A 54 0.34 11.40 10.80
N ASN A 55 -0.19 12.13 9.82
CA ASN A 55 0.37 12.26 8.49
C ASN A 55 1.61 13.17 8.57
N ARG A 56 2.64 12.75 9.30
CA ARG A 56 3.92 13.45 9.41
C ARG A 56 4.83 13.01 8.24
N LYS A 57 4.55 13.63 7.09
CA LYS A 57 5.49 14.06 6.04
C LYS A 57 6.49 13.03 5.52
N ARG A 58 6.29 12.58 4.28
CA ARG A 58 7.39 12.24 3.35
C ARG A 58 7.45 13.28 2.23
N THR A 59 7.98 14.44 2.56
CA THR A 59 8.33 15.49 1.60
C THR A 59 9.72 15.17 1.02
N THR A 60 9.71 14.77 -0.25
CA THR A 60 10.72 15.02 -1.31
C THR A 60 12.21 14.95 -0.95
N ASN A 61 12.89 13.87 -1.39
CA ASN A 61 14.31 13.93 -1.73
C ASN A 61 14.52 13.49 -3.19
N SER A 62 14.91 14.49 -3.99
CA SER A 62 15.62 14.53 -5.26
C SER A 62 15.88 13.25 -6.04
N ARG A 63 15.46 13.25 -7.32
CA ARG A 63 16.38 12.98 -8.43
C ARG A 63 16.12 13.98 -9.56
N GLU A 64 17.08 14.87 -9.73
CA GLU A 64 17.31 15.66 -10.94
C GLU A 64 17.46 14.72 -12.15
N VAL A 65 17.01 15.18 -13.34
CA VAL A 65 17.75 15.19 -14.62
C VAL A 65 16.77 15.48 -15.79
N GLN A 66 17.00 16.65 -16.40
CA GLN A 66 16.83 17.08 -17.80
C GLN A 66 15.45 17.12 -18.50
N LEU A 67 15.03 18.33 -18.95
CA LEU A 67 14.99 18.67 -20.38
C LEU A 67 14.73 20.17 -20.64
N HIS A 68 15.84 20.83 -20.99
CA HIS A 68 16.04 21.94 -21.95
C HIS A 68 14.86 22.90 -22.26
N SER A 69 15.00 24.16 -21.86
CA SER A 69 14.36 25.30 -22.51
C SER A 69 15.38 26.43 -22.68
N GLN A 70 15.92 26.58 -23.90
CA GLN A 70 16.60 27.80 -24.33
C GLN A 70 15.55 28.87 -24.69
N PRO A 71 15.79 30.16 -24.40
CA PRO A 71 14.84 31.23 -24.69
C PRO A 71 14.99 31.78 -26.12
N ASP A 72 13.86 32.23 -26.67
CA ASP A 72 13.74 33.02 -27.89
C ASP A 72 14.29 34.46 -27.72
N GLY A 73 14.95 34.96 -28.78
CA GLY A 73 14.78 36.34 -29.28
C GLY A 73 15.62 37.47 -28.69
N GLY A 74 16.50 38.03 -29.52
CA GLY A 74 17.22 39.30 -29.31
C GLY A 74 18.34 39.50 -30.30
#